data_AF-A0A2U3R0J6-F1
#
_entry.id   AF-A0A2U3R0J6-F1
#
_cell.length_a   1.000
_cell.length_b   1.000
_cell.length_c   1.000
_cell.angle_alpha   90.00
_cell.angle_beta   90.00
_cell.angle_gamma   90.00
#
_symmetry.space_group_name_H-M   'P 1'
#
loop_
_entity.id
_entity.type
_entity.pdbx_description
1 polymer ?
#
loop_
_entity_poly.entity_id
_entity_poly.type
_entity_poly.pdbx_seq_one_letter_code
_entity_poly.pdbx_strand_id
1 'polypeptide(L)' 'MLLLYLREYRTYFHIGQNYGISESSAYKAVQWVEDTLVKHTNFALPGRKALMKSDMNYEVVLIDATESSI' A
#
# COMPACT_ATOMS: atom_id res chain seq x y z
N MET A 1 -9.62 7.25 -7.03
CA MET A 1 -9.00 7.89 -5.85
C MET A 1 -7.96 6.99 -5.21
N LEU A 2 -8.34 6.06 -4.32
CA LEU A 2 -7.39 5.20 -3.58
C LEU A 2 -6.47 4.36 -4.47
N LEU A 3 -6.98 3.74 -5.54
CA LEU A 3 -6.14 2.89 -6.40
C LEU A 3 -5.05 3.68 -7.15
N LEU A 4 -5.30 4.94 -7.49
CA LEU A 4 -4.28 5.81 -8.10
C LEU A 4 -3.16 6.15 -7.10
N TYR A 5 -3.52 6.23 -5.82
CA TYR A 5 -2.55 6.42 -4.74
C TYR A 5 -1.76 5.14 -4.45
N LEU A 6 -2.45 3.99 -4.27
CA LEU A 6 -1.81 2.73 -3.86
C LEU A 6 -1.10 1.97 -4.99
N ARG A 7 -1.60 2.01 -6.23
CA ARG A 7 -1.02 1.24 -7.35
C ARG A 7 -0.13 2.07 -8.26
N GLU A 8 -0.52 3.33 -8.48
CA GLU A 8 0.18 4.23 -9.41
C GLU A 8 1.04 5.27 -8.69
N TYR A 9 1.04 5.28 -7.35
CA TYR A 9 1.81 6.22 -6.51
C TYR A 9 1.60 7.69 -6.89
N ARG A 10 0.41 8.05 -7.41
CA ARG A 10 0.10 9.44 -7.77
C ARG A 10 -0.08 10.28 -6.51
N THR A 11 0.37 11.54 -6.58
CA THR A 11 0.18 12.51 -5.49
C THR A 11 -1.29 12.89 -5.30
N TYR A 12 -1.67 13.32 -4.10
CA TYR A 12 -3.03 13.79 -3.81
C TYR A 12 -3.42 14.98 -4.69
N PHE A 13 -2.48 15.87 -5.01
CA PHE A 13 -2.68 16.94 -5.98
C PHE A 13 -3.07 16.42 -7.37
N HIS A 14 -2.32 15.49 -7.95
CA HIS A 14 -2.63 14.91 -9.25
C HIS A 14 -3.97 14.15 -9.24
N ILE A 15 -4.25 13.44 -8.15
CA ILE A 15 -5.52 12.75 -7.95
C ILE A 15 -6.67 13.75 -7.89
N GLY A 16 -6.50 14.87 -7.17
CA GLY A 16 -7.48 15.95 -7.08
C GLY A 16 -7.76 16.59 -8.45
N GLN A 17 -6.72 16.88 -9.22
CA GLN A 17 -6.86 17.41 -10.58
C GLN A 17 -7.67 16.48 -11.51
N ASN A 18 -7.40 15.17 -11.48
CA ASN A 18 -8.10 14.20 -12.33
C ASN A 18 -9.61 14.12 -12.06
N TYR A 19 -10.06 14.48 -10.86
CA TYR A 19 -11.46 14.37 -10.44
C TYR A 19 -12.10 15.73 -10.14
N GLY A 20 -11.39 16.84 -10.41
CA GLY A 20 -11.91 18.19 -10.17
C GLY A 20 -12.15 18.54 -8.70
N ILE A 21 -11.39 17.95 -7.77
CA ILE A 21 -11.52 18.21 -6.33
C ILE A 21 -10.23 18.80 -5.76
N SER A 22 -10.31 19.44 -4.59
CA SER A 22 -9.11 19.92 -3.89
C SER A 22 -8.23 18.75 -3.46
N GLU A 23 -6.92 19.00 -3.38
CA GLU A 23 -5.95 18.04 -2.83
C GLU A 23 -6.35 17.55 -1.43
N SER A 24 -6.82 18.47 -0.58
CA SER A 24 -7.29 18.15 0.77
C SER A 24 -8.51 17.22 0.76
N SER A 25 -9.39 17.34 -0.23
CA SER A 25 -10.55 16.45 -0.39
C SER A 25 -10.12 15.07 -0.88
N ALA A 26 -9.16 15.01 -1.81
CA ALA A 26 -8.58 13.76 -2.28
C ALA A 26 -7.89 13.00 -1.13
N TYR A 27 -7.11 13.70 -0.29
CA TYR A 27 -6.50 13.13 0.92
C TYR A 27 -7.54 12.54 1.88
N LYS A 28 -8.56 13.32 2.24
CA LYS A 28 -9.63 12.87 3.15
C LYS A 28 -10.38 11.66 2.59
N ALA A 29 -10.65 11.64 1.29
CA ALA A 29 -11.30 10.52 0.63
C ALA A 29 -10.45 9.24 0.69
N VAL A 30 -9.14 9.35 0.43
CA VAL A 30 -8.20 8.23 0.54
C VAL A 30 -8.15 7.69 1.97
N GLN A 31 -7.92 8.56 2.96
CA GLN A 31 -7.90 8.17 4.37
C GLN A 31 -9.20 7.50 4.81
N TRP A 32 -10.35 8.05 4.43
CA TRP A 32 -11.65 7.47 4.80
C TRP A 32 -11.82 6.05 4.27
N VAL A 33 -11.40 5.77 3.04
CA VAL A 33 -11.45 4.42 2.48
C VAL A 33 -10.47 3.49 3.20
N GLU A 34 -9.22 3.93 3.45
CA GLU A 34 -8.22 3.14 4.18
C GLU A 34 -8.71 2.77 5.59
N ASP A 35 -9.21 3.74 6.34
CA ASP A 35 -9.74 3.53 7.69
C ASP A 35 -10.92 2.57 7.71
N THR A 36 -11.76 2.60 6.67
CA THR A 36 -12.90 1.69 6.53
C THR A 36 -12.41 0.27 6.23
N LEU A 37 -11.44 0.12 5.32
CA LEU A 37 -10.88 -1.18 4.94
C LEU A 37 -10.14 -1.84 6.11
N VAL A 38 -9.32 -1.09 6.85
CA VAL A 38 -8.56 -1.59 8.01
C VAL A 38 -9.48 -2.13 9.11
N LYS A 39 -10.65 -1.53 9.30
CA LYS A 39 -11.64 -1.97 10.31
C LYS A 39 -12.39 -3.24 9.89
N HIS A 40 -12.42 -3.55 8.60
CA HIS A 40 -13.20 -4.67 8.09
C HIS A 40 -12.44 -5.99 8.26
N THR A 41 -13.04 -6.96 8.95
CA THR A 41 -12.41 -8.23 9.35
C THR A 41 -11.84 -9.03 8.17
N ASN A 42 -12.47 -9.00 7.00
CA ASN A 42 -11.95 -9.67 5.79
C ASN A 42 -10.60 -9.12 5.29
N PHE A 43 -10.26 -7.88 5.64
CA PHE A 43 -8.98 -7.25 5.28
C PHE A 43 -8.02 -7.21 6.47
N ALA A 44 -8.46 -7.68 7.64
CA ALA A 44 -7.60 -7.77 8.80
C ALA A 44 -6.51 -8.82 8.54
N LEU A 45 -5.26 -8.42 8.75
CA LEU A 45 -4.14 -9.34 8.69
C LEU A 45 -4.32 -10.43 9.76
N PRO A 46 -4.05 -11.70 9.43
CA PRO A 46 -4.02 -12.75 10.43
C PRO A 46 -2.92 -12.44 11.46
N GLY A 47 -3.10 -12.90 12.70
CA GLY A 47 -2.16 -12.58 13.78
C GLY A 47 -0.72 -12.96 13.44
N ARG A 48 0.26 -12.29 14.05
CA ARG A 48 1.71 -12.46 13.76
C ARG A 48 2.18 -13.92 13.66
N LYS A 49 1.64 -14.81 14.49
CA LYS A 49 1.97 -16.25 14.47
C LYS A 49 1.45 -16.99 13.22
N ALA A 50 0.31 -16.58 12.69
CA ALA A 50 -0.25 -17.12 11.46
C ALA A 50 0.52 -16.61 10.23
N LEU A 51 1.01 -15.37 10.26
CA LEU A 51 1.90 -14.83 9.22
C LEU A 51 3.27 -15.54 9.16
N MET A 52 3.75 -16.09 10.29
CA MET A 52 4.99 -16.88 10.32
C MET A 52 4.81 -18.30 9.77
N LYS A 53 3.58 -18.82 9.71
CA LYS A 53 3.28 -20.10 9.07
C LYS A 53 3.07 -19.86 7.59
N SER A 54 4.16 -19.76 6.86
CA SER A 54 4.11 -19.76 5.41
C SER A 54 3.96 -21.20 4.90
N ASP A 55 2.75 -21.56 4.46
CA ASP A 55 2.57 -22.68 3.51
C ASP A 55 3.12 -22.34 2.12
N MET A 56 3.61 -21.11 1.93
CA MET A 56 4.32 -20.65 0.75
C MET A 56 5.76 -21.13 0.82
N ASN A 57 6.12 -22.02 -0.11
CA ASN A 57 7.50 -22.41 -0.34
C ASN A 57 8.21 -21.20 -0.99
N TYR A 58 8.79 -20.32 -0.17
CA TYR A 58 9.53 -19.17 -0.70
C TYR A 58 10.76 -19.69 -1.42
N GLU A 59 10.86 -19.42 -2.72
CA GLU A 59 12.12 -19.55 -3.43
C GLU A 59 13.01 -18.37 -2.99
N VAL A 60 13.79 -18.60 -1.93
CA VAL A 60 14.69 -17.59 -1.39
C VAL A 60 15.89 -17.47 -2.31
N VAL A 61 15.97 -16.38 -3.06
CA VAL A 61 17.18 -16.00 -3.79
C VAL A 61 18.01 -15.09 -2.89
N LEU A 62 19.15 -15.59 -2.42
CA LEU A 62 20.12 -14.79 -1.69
C LEU A 62 20.90 -13.95 -2.71
N ILE A 63 20.74 -12.63 -2.66
CA ILE A 63 21.54 -11.69 -3.47
C ILE A 63 22.51 -11.00 -2.53
N ASP A 64 23.80 -11.32 -2.66
CA ASP A 64 24.87 -10.58 -2.00
C ASP A 64 25.19 -9.34 -2.85
N ALA A 65 24.96 -8.16 -2.28
CA ALA A 65 25.26 -6.88 -2.93
C ALA A 65 26.41 -6.23 -2.15
N THR A 66 27.61 -6.29 -2.72
CA THR A 66 28.77 -5.55 -2.23
C THR A 66 28.94 -4.28 -3.03
N GLU A 67 29.02 -3.14 -2.34
CA GLU A 67 29.37 -1.87 -2.97
C GLU A 67 30.81 -1.98 -3.53
N SER A 68 30.97 -1.80 -4.84
CA SER A 68 32.27 -1.67 -5.47
C SER A 68 32.56 -0.20 -5.67
N SER A 69 33.76 0.25 -5.29
CA SER A 69 34.21 1.61 -5.62
C SER A 69 34.31 1.73 -7.14
N ILE A 70 33.48 2.60 -7.71
CA ILE A 70 33.61 3.09 -9.10
C ILE A 70 34.95 3.79 -9.28
#